data_AF-A0A7S4J9W2-F1
#
_entry.id   AF-A0A7S4J9W2-F1
#
_cell.length_a   1.000
_cell.length_b   1.000
_cell.length_c   1.000
_cell.angle_alpha   90.00
_cell.angle_beta   90.00
_cell.angle_gamma   90.00
#
_symmetry.space_group_name_H-M   'P 1'
#
loop_
_entity.id
_entity.type
_entity.pdbx_description
1 polymer ?
#
loop_
_entity_poly.entity_id
_entity_poly.type
_entity_poly.pdbx_seq_one_letter_code
_entity_poly.pdbx_strand_id
1 'polypeptide(L)'
;METFLKSCGKEDLLPAITELGLTSVEDISLLEPSDLESDLDIDAETAALLVEKANEQETFMKRRAAVQSTWKAVEDSLSVDATKLFYKHLFETYPEVKPLFESADMDAQAEKLYKTVGIAVKYLDD
;
A
#
# COMPACT_ATOMS: atom_id res chain seq x y z
N MET A 1 1.85 7.46 -28.88
CA MET A 1 2.53 7.58 -27.57
C MET A 1 1.53 7.89 -26.46
N GLU A 2 0.62 8.86 -26.65
CA GLU A 2 -0.47 9.20 -25.70
C GLU A 2 -1.41 8.03 -25.31
N THR A 3 -1.59 7.04 -26.20
CA THR A 3 -2.44 5.87 -25.95
C THR A 3 -1.87 4.89 -24.92
N PHE A 4 -0.54 4.86 -24.75
CA PHE A 4 0.13 3.96 -23.81
C PHE A 4 -0.10 4.42 -22.36
N LEU A 5 0.01 5.72 -22.09
CA LEU A 5 -0.15 6.30 -20.75
C LEU A 5 -1.60 6.39 -20.29
N LYS A 6 -2.56 6.53 -21.23
CA LYS A 6 -4.00 6.41 -20.95
C LYS A 6 -4.45 4.97 -20.69
N SER A 7 -3.74 3.97 -21.22
CA SER A 7 -4.03 2.55 -21.04
C SER A 7 -3.29 1.91 -19.86
N CYS A 8 -2.29 2.57 -19.31
CA CYS A 8 -1.50 2.09 -18.18
C CYS A 8 -2.38 2.13 -16.91
N GLY A 9 -3.04 0.99 -16.64
CA GLY A 9 -3.73 0.74 -15.39
C GLY A 9 -2.76 0.81 -14.21
N LYS A 10 -3.30 0.90 -12.99
CA LYS A 10 -2.56 1.03 -11.72
C LYS A 10 -1.44 -0.01 -11.51
N GLU A 11 -1.43 -1.09 -12.30
CA GLU A 11 -0.64 -2.28 -12.03
C GLU A 11 0.73 -2.31 -12.73
N ASP A 12 1.06 -1.45 -13.71
CA ASP A 12 2.41 -1.51 -14.30
C ASP A 12 2.89 -0.22 -14.97
N LEU A 13 3.35 0.73 -14.14
CA LEU A 13 4.12 1.91 -14.58
C LEU A 13 5.60 1.59 -14.82
N LEU A 14 6.13 0.54 -14.17
CA LEU A 14 7.54 0.16 -14.27
C LEU A 14 7.99 -0.19 -15.70
N PRO A 15 7.23 -0.93 -16.53
CA PRO A 15 7.61 -1.20 -17.91
C PRO A 15 7.64 0.06 -18.77
N ALA A 16 6.68 0.97 -18.57
CA ALA A 16 6.60 2.23 -19.29
C ALA A 16 7.76 3.17 -18.92
N ILE A 17 8.14 3.20 -17.64
CA ILE A 17 9.30 3.95 -17.13
C ILE A 17 10.62 3.36 -17.66
N THR A 18 10.72 2.02 -17.72
CA THR A 18 11.91 1.32 -18.23
C THR A 18 12.12 1.55 -19.73
N GLU A 19 11.05 1.59 -20.54
CA GLU A 19 11.11 1.93 -21.97
C GLU A 19 11.60 3.37 -22.22
N LEU A 20 11.40 4.27 -21.26
CA LEU A 20 11.86 5.66 -21.29
C LEU A 20 13.32 5.82 -20.78
N GLY A 21 14.02 4.71 -20.51
CA GLY A 21 15.42 4.72 -20.05
C GLY A 21 15.59 5.12 -18.58
N LEU A 22 14.48 5.22 -17.84
CA LEU A 22 14.45 5.57 -16.43
C LEU A 22 14.42 4.27 -15.60
N THR A 23 15.27 4.20 -14.58
CA THR A 23 15.54 2.95 -13.85
C THR A 23 14.79 2.80 -12.54
N SER A 24 14.22 3.89 -12.00
CA SER A 24 13.48 3.88 -10.73
C SER A 24 12.34 4.91 -10.70
N VAL A 25 11.26 4.56 -10.02
CA VAL A 25 10.16 5.47 -9.65
C VAL A 25 10.65 6.57 -8.69
N GLU A 26 11.70 6.29 -7.90
CA GLU A 26 12.35 7.27 -7.01
C GLU A 26 13.12 8.35 -7.77
N ASP A 27 13.55 8.06 -9.00
CA ASP A 27 14.23 9.06 -9.84
C ASP A 27 13.19 10.03 -10.44
N ILE A 28 11.97 9.58 -10.73
CA ILE A 28 10.90 10.40 -11.34
C ILE A 28 10.20 11.29 -10.31
N SER A 29 10.01 10.81 -9.07
CA SER A 29 9.42 11.62 -8.00
C SER A 29 10.26 12.85 -7.63
N LEU A 30 11.54 12.85 -8.01
CA LEU A 30 12.51 13.93 -7.74
C LEU A 30 12.71 14.89 -8.92
N LEU A 31 12.14 14.62 -10.10
CA LEU A 31 12.31 15.45 -11.29
C LEU A 31 11.21 16.51 -11.39
N GLU A 32 11.58 17.71 -11.85
CA GLU A 32 10.58 18.70 -12.23
C GLU A 32 9.96 18.30 -13.58
N PRO A 33 8.64 18.49 -13.78
CA PRO A 33 7.96 18.12 -15.03
C PRO A 33 8.63 18.70 -16.29
N SER A 34 9.22 19.90 -16.19
CA SER A 34 9.93 20.56 -17.28
C SER A 34 11.18 19.82 -17.75
N ASP A 35 11.85 19.08 -16.86
CA ASP A 35 13.04 18.28 -17.20
C ASP A 35 12.63 17.01 -17.98
N LEU A 36 11.43 16.48 -17.70
CA LEU A 36 10.84 15.34 -18.42
C LEU A 36 10.29 15.73 -19.79
N GLU A 37 9.78 16.95 -19.95
CA GLU A 37 9.31 17.49 -21.24
C GLU A 37 10.43 17.50 -22.30
N SER A 38 11.63 17.97 -21.93
CA SER A 38 12.76 18.07 -22.87
C SER A 38 13.37 16.73 -23.24
N ASP A 39 13.38 15.78 -22.30
CA ASP A 39 14.08 14.51 -22.46
C ASP A 39 13.23 13.45 -23.17
N LEU A 40 11.90 13.53 -23.04
CA LEU A 40 10.97 12.53 -23.55
C LEU A 40 10.06 13.03 -24.69
N ASP A 41 10.17 14.30 -25.11
CA ASP A 41 9.34 14.95 -26.14
C ASP A 41 7.84 14.76 -25.85
N ILE A 42 7.45 14.99 -24.59
CA ILE A 42 6.07 14.90 -24.09
C ILE A 42 5.55 16.29 -23.71
N ASP A 43 4.23 16.46 -23.76
CA ASP A 43 3.59 17.70 -23.32
C ASP A 43 3.58 17.84 -21.79
N ALA A 44 3.48 19.08 -21.32
CA ALA A 44 3.51 19.43 -19.89
C ALA A 44 2.42 18.76 -19.04
N GLU A 45 1.24 18.47 -19.62
CA GLU A 45 0.15 17.79 -18.90
C GLU A 45 0.51 16.32 -18.67
N THR A 46 1.06 15.67 -19.70
CA THR A 46 1.57 14.29 -19.61
C THR A 46 2.75 14.18 -18.64
N ALA A 47 3.68 15.14 -18.66
CA ALA A 47 4.81 15.17 -17.71
C ALA A 47 4.35 15.34 -16.26
N ALA A 48 3.40 16.24 -15.99
CA ALA A 48 2.85 16.44 -14.66
C ALA A 48 2.11 15.19 -14.14
N LEU A 49 1.32 14.52 -15.01
CA LEU A 49 0.62 13.28 -14.67
C LEU A 49 1.59 12.14 -14.33
N LEU A 50 2.73 12.06 -15.03
CA LEU A 50 3.77 11.07 -14.74
C LEU A 50 4.40 11.29 -13.36
N VAL A 51 4.74 12.55 -13.03
CA VAL A 51 5.30 12.90 -11.71
C VAL A 51 4.29 12.63 -10.59
N GLU A 52 3.01 12.98 -10.79
CA GLU A 52 1.94 12.67 -9.83
C GLU A 52 1.81 11.16 -9.59
N LYS A 53 1.72 10.38 -10.68
CA LYS A 53 1.64 8.91 -10.59
C LYS A 53 2.87 8.28 -9.95
N ALA A 54 4.07 8.81 -10.22
CA ALA A 54 5.30 8.35 -9.59
C ALA A 54 5.29 8.63 -8.07
N ASN A 55 4.84 9.81 -7.66
CA ASN A 55 4.69 10.16 -6.23
C ASN A 55 3.66 9.29 -5.51
N GLU A 56 2.52 8.99 -6.16
CA GLU A 56 1.52 8.07 -5.62
C GLU A 56 2.10 6.67 -5.45
N GLN A 57 2.81 6.16 -6.46
CA GLN A 57 3.43 4.85 -6.43
C GLN A 57 4.52 4.78 -5.36
N GLU A 58 5.38 5.78 -5.25
CA GLU A 58 6.39 5.85 -4.19
C GLU A 58 5.74 5.84 -2.80
N THR A 59 4.69 6.62 -2.61
CA THR A 59 3.93 6.67 -1.36
C THR A 59 3.30 5.31 -1.03
N PHE A 60 2.73 4.64 -2.04
CA PHE A 60 2.18 3.30 -1.91
C PHE A 60 3.24 2.29 -1.47
N MET A 61 4.40 2.29 -2.13
CA MET A 61 5.52 1.38 -1.81
C MET A 61 6.04 1.58 -0.39
N LYS A 62 6.21 2.84 0.04
CA LYS A 62 6.60 3.17 1.43
C LYS A 62 5.59 2.66 2.45
N ARG A 63 4.29 2.87 2.20
CA ARG A 63 3.22 2.40 3.10
C ARG A 63 3.13 0.88 3.13
N ARG A 64 3.24 0.22 1.98
CA ARG A 64 3.28 -1.24 1.87
C ARG A 64 4.39 -1.82 2.73
N ALA A 65 5.62 -1.31 2.56
CA ALA A 65 6.78 -1.77 3.33
C ALA A 65 6.58 -1.56 4.84
N ALA A 66 6.00 -0.44 5.26
CA ALA A 66 5.69 -0.18 6.67
C ALA A 66 4.65 -1.18 7.22
N VAL A 67 3.58 -1.46 6.47
CA VAL A 67 2.55 -2.43 6.88
C VAL A 67 3.13 -3.84 7.00
N GLN A 68 3.88 -4.30 5.99
CA GLN A 68 4.47 -5.64 6.00
C GLN A 68 5.51 -5.81 7.12
N SER A 69 6.38 -4.83 7.32
CA SER A 69 7.41 -4.90 8.38
C SER A 69 6.80 -4.88 9.79
N THR A 70 5.80 -4.03 10.02
CA THR A 70 5.11 -3.98 11.32
C THR A 70 4.29 -5.24 11.57
N TRP A 71 3.64 -5.80 10.54
CA TRP A 71 2.94 -7.08 10.68
C TRP A 71 3.90 -8.24 10.97
N LYS A 72 5.07 -8.29 10.32
CA LYS A 72 6.10 -9.30 10.60
C LYS A 72 6.53 -9.29 12.08
N ALA A 73 6.70 -8.09 12.65
CA ALA A 73 7.01 -7.95 14.07
C ALA A 73 5.89 -8.50 14.99
N VAL A 74 4.62 -8.36 14.58
CA VAL A 74 3.48 -8.96 15.28
C VAL A 74 3.53 -10.48 15.21
N GLU A 75 3.79 -11.06 14.02
CA GLU A 75 3.90 -12.52 13.83
C GLU A 75 5.03 -13.12 14.69
N ASP A 76 6.17 -12.43 14.78
CA ASP A 76 7.35 -12.92 15.50
C ASP A 76 7.25 -12.82 17.02
N SER A 77 6.43 -11.90 17.54
CA SER A 77 6.38 -11.60 18.98
C SER A 77 5.15 -12.14 19.69
N LEU A 78 3.96 -11.79 19.20
CA LEU A 78 2.70 -12.00 19.90
C LEU A 78 1.73 -12.90 19.12
N SER A 79 1.91 -13.05 17.80
CA SER A 79 1.04 -13.85 16.96
C SER A 79 -0.46 -13.55 17.23
N VAL A 80 -1.28 -14.57 17.49
CA VAL A 80 -2.71 -14.41 17.81
C VAL A 80 -2.95 -13.55 19.05
N ASP A 81 -2.04 -13.53 20.04
CA ASP A 81 -2.23 -12.74 21.27
C ASP A 81 -2.26 -11.22 20.99
N ALA A 82 -1.63 -10.76 19.89
CA ALA A 82 -1.76 -9.36 19.46
C ALA A 82 -3.21 -8.99 19.12
N THR A 83 -3.97 -9.91 18.53
CA THR A 83 -5.38 -9.69 18.21
C THR A 83 -6.28 -9.79 19.43
N LYS A 84 -5.89 -10.57 20.45
CA LYS A 84 -6.55 -10.54 21.76
C LYS A 84 -6.34 -9.19 22.46
N LEU A 85 -5.12 -8.66 22.40
CA LEU A 85 -4.80 -7.32 22.90
C LEU A 85 -5.59 -6.24 22.17
N PHE A 86 -5.75 -6.36 20.85
CA PHE A 86 -6.61 -5.48 20.06
C PHE A 86 -8.05 -5.48 20.57
N TYR A 87 -8.68 -6.65 20.75
CA TYR A 87 -10.06 -6.71 21.25
C TYR A 87 -10.18 -6.18 22.68
N LYS A 88 -9.19 -6.46 23.53
CA LYS A 88 -9.14 -5.85 24.87
C LYS A 88 -9.18 -4.33 24.78
N HIS A 89 -8.30 -3.74 23.98
CA HIS A 89 -8.23 -2.29 23.81
C HIS A 89 -9.49 -1.71 23.14
N LEU A 90 -10.06 -2.43 22.17
CA LEU A 90 -11.32 -2.07 21.50
C LEU A 90 -12.46 -1.96 22.51
N PHE A 91 -12.62 -2.95 23.40
CA PHE A 91 -13.70 -2.95 24.39
C PHE A 91 -13.46 -1.99 25.56
N GLU A 92 -12.19 -1.65 25.85
CA GLU A 92 -11.85 -0.60 26.82
C GLU A 92 -12.14 0.81 26.26
N THR A 93 -11.86 1.03 24.98
CA THR A 93 -12.01 2.34 24.33
C THR A 93 -13.44 2.60 23.88
N TYR A 94 -14.10 1.56 23.36
CA TYR A 94 -15.45 1.60 22.79
C TYR A 94 -16.31 0.50 23.43
N PRO A 95 -16.68 0.63 24.72
CA PRO A 95 -17.43 -0.41 25.42
C PRO A 95 -18.79 -0.74 24.77
N GLU A 96 -19.37 0.20 24.01
CA GLU A 96 -20.62 0.03 23.27
C GLU A 96 -20.55 -1.00 22.14
N VAL A 97 -19.36 -1.36 21.66
CA VAL A 97 -19.22 -2.41 20.62
C VAL A 97 -19.15 -3.81 21.22
N LYS A 98 -18.84 -3.94 22.52
CA LYS A 98 -18.72 -5.24 23.20
C LYS A 98 -20.00 -6.10 23.08
N PRO A 99 -21.22 -5.55 23.22
CA PRO A 99 -22.45 -6.31 23.00
C PRO A 99 -22.57 -6.98 21.62
N LEU A 100 -21.93 -6.42 20.59
CA LEU A 100 -21.94 -6.99 19.24
C LEU A 100 -21.20 -8.34 19.16
N PHE A 101 -20.40 -8.68 20.18
CA PHE A 101 -19.61 -9.91 20.26
C PHE A 101 -20.12 -10.87 21.36
N GLU A 102 -21.29 -10.63 21.97
CA GLU A 102 -21.81 -11.46 23.08
C GLU A 102 -21.98 -12.94 22.74
N SER A 103 -22.28 -13.25 21.48
CA SER A 103 -22.45 -14.64 21.01
C SER A 103 -21.18 -15.22 20.39
N ALA A 104 -20.06 -14.49 20.39
CA ALA A 104 -18.83 -14.92 19.76
C ALA A 104 -17.92 -15.65 20.76
N ASP A 105 -17.28 -16.73 20.29
CA ASP A 105 -16.08 -17.26 20.93
C ASP A 105 -14.93 -16.28 20.62
N MET A 106 -14.49 -15.55 21.65
CA MET A 106 -13.49 -14.50 21.48
C MET A 106 -12.10 -15.02 21.12
N ASP A 107 -11.75 -16.25 21.49
CA ASP A 107 -10.48 -16.86 21.09
C ASP A 107 -10.51 -17.20 19.60
N ALA A 108 -11.61 -17.82 19.14
CA ALA A 108 -11.81 -18.09 17.72
C ALA A 108 -11.92 -16.80 16.88
N GLN A 109 -12.55 -15.76 17.43
CA GLN A 109 -12.69 -14.46 16.78
C GLN A 109 -11.34 -13.71 16.66
N ALA A 110 -10.48 -13.81 17.67
CA ALA A 110 -9.10 -13.31 17.61
C ALA A 110 -8.30 -14.04 16.53
N GLU A 111 -8.33 -15.37 16.51
CA GLU A 111 -7.65 -16.17 15.49
C GLU A 111 -8.14 -15.83 14.06
N LYS A 112 -9.45 -15.64 13.89
CA LYS A 112 -10.03 -15.20 12.63
C LYS A 112 -9.48 -13.85 12.19
N LEU A 113 -9.46 -12.86 13.08
CA LEU A 113 -8.92 -11.53 12.78
C LEU A 113 -7.43 -11.61 12.38
N TYR A 114 -6.63 -12.37 13.14
CA TYR A 114 -5.20 -12.56 12.86
C TYR A 114 -4.97 -13.10 11.45
N LYS A 115 -5.69 -14.18 11.08
CA LYS A 115 -5.60 -14.78 9.75
C LYS A 115 -6.05 -13.82 8.66
N THR A 116 -7.16 -13.10 8.86
CA THR A 116 -7.68 -12.14 7.87
C THR A 116 -6.69 -11.01 7.60
N VAL A 117 -6.11 -10.41 8.65
CA VAL A 117 -5.10 -9.35 8.47
C VAL A 117 -3.85 -9.92 7.82
N GLY A 118 -3.36 -11.09 8.25
CA GLY A 118 -2.20 -11.73 7.64
C GLY A 118 -2.39 -12.05 6.16
N ILE A 119 -3.60 -12.43 5.75
CA ILE A 119 -3.94 -12.59 4.33
C ILE A 119 -3.90 -11.23 3.61
N ALA A 120 -4.57 -10.21 4.15
CA ALA A 120 -4.60 -8.88 3.53
C ALA A 120 -3.20 -8.27 3.36
N VAL A 121 -2.29 -8.47 4.33
CA VAL A 121 -0.90 -8.00 4.25
C VAL A 121 -0.12 -8.72 3.16
N LYS A 122 -0.34 -10.03 2.97
CA LYS A 122 0.30 -10.82 1.89
C LYS A 122 -0.18 -10.39 0.51
N TYR A 123 -1.47 -10.05 0.39
CA TYR A 123 -2.05 -9.55 -0.86
C TYR A 123 -1.58 -8.14 -1.26
N LEU A 124 -0.75 -7.46 -0.47
CA LEU A 124 -0.13 -6.21 -0.91
C LEU A 124 1.02 -6.41 -1.91
N ASP A 125 1.45 -7.66 -2.11
CA ASP A 125 2.47 -8.04 -3.10
C ASP A 125 1.87 -8.40 -4.47
N ASP A 126 0.55 -8.59 -4.55
CA ASP A 126 -0.21 -8.84 -5.79
C ASP A 126 -0.67 -7.51 -6.42
#